data_AF-A0A1I0BZE6-F1
#
_entry.id   AF-A0A1I0BZE6-F1
#
_cell.length_a   1.000
_cell.length_b   1.000
_cell.length_c   1.000
_cell.angle_alpha   90.00
_cell.angle_beta   90.00
_cell.angle_gamma   90.00
#
_symmetry.space_group_name_H-M   'P 1'
#
loop_
_entity.id
_entity.type
_entity.pdbx_description
1 polymer ?
#
loop_
_entity_poly.entity_id
_entity_poly.type
_entity_poly.pdbx_seq_one_letter_code
_entity_poly.pdbx_strand_id
1 'polypeptide(L)'
;MIKYLPLLFCLVACSSNEPQQEAENNNPQHGDIRNGHKPTMEIYYGPSQQWMQVEDFWRTFAQDNYGGYKYTGPLYPPYEQAQEFDLLLLEIPYGACLMQFYHERWRRANDVWRWNEKLNEYGGCAHVFDVEFANEDEVDEDVDDPMDDKQ
;
A
#
# COMPACT_ATOMS: atom_id res chain seq x y z
N MET A 1 -6.83 67.11 -44.27
CA MET A 1 -5.82 66.54 -43.35
C MET A 1 -6.54 65.68 -42.32
N ILE A 2 -5.88 64.61 -41.90
CA ILE A 2 -6.38 63.31 -41.44
C ILE A 2 -6.66 63.29 -39.93
N LYS A 3 -7.82 62.70 -39.55
CA LYS A 3 -8.18 61.81 -38.39
C LYS A 3 -7.64 62.20 -36.97
N TYR A 4 -8.35 61.95 -35.87
CA TYR A 4 -8.46 60.63 -35.23
C TYR A 4 -9.58 60.61 -34.17
N LEU A 5 -10.28 59.48 -34.21
CA LEU A 5 -11.33 58.99 -33.33
C LEU A 5 -10.66 58.24 -32.16
N PRO A 6 -10.99 58.47 -30.87
CA PRO A 6 -10.40 57.70 -29.79
C PRO A 6 -11.06 56.32 -29.74
N LEU A 7 -10.23 55.31 -29.99
CA LEU A 7 -10.52 53.88 -29.90
C LEU A 7 -10.67 53.51 -28.42
N LEU A 8 -11.89 53.12 -28.04
CA LEU A 8 -12.22 52.56 -26.73
C LEU A 8 -11.66 51.12 -26.68
N PHE A 9 -10.55 50.91 -25.97
CA PHE A 9 -9.99 49.60 -25.70
C PHE A 9 -10.76 48.94 -24.54
N CYS A 10 -11.67 48.02 -24.85
CA CYS A 10 -12.23 47.10 -23.87
C CYS A 10 -11.15 46.08 -23.47
N LEU A 11 -10.62 46.20 -22.25
CA LEU A 11 -9.79 45.17 -21.63
C LEU A 11 -10.70 44.03 -21.17
N VAL A 12 -10.64 42.91 -21.91
CA VAL A 12 -11.17 41.61 -21.47
C VAL A 12 -10.25 41.10 -20.37
N ALA A 13 -10.74 41.10 -19.13
CA ALA A 13 -10.06 40.45 -18.02
C ALA A 13 -10.21 38.93 -18.17
N CYS A 14 -9.14 38.25 -18.59
CA CYS A 14 -9.04 36.81 -18.44
C CYS A 14 -8.89 36.50 -16.94
N SER A 15 -9.94 35.99 -16.30
CA SER A 15 -9.80 35.35 -14.99
C SER A 15 -8.97 34.08 -15.17
N SER A 16 -7.67 34.17 -14.89
CA SER A 16 -6.83 33.01 -14.65
C SER A 16 -7.30 32.37 -13.34
N ASN A 17 -7.98 31.23 -13.44
CA ASN A 17 -8.19 30.35 -12.29
C ASN A 17 -6.82 29.79 -11.90
N GLU A 18 -6.16 30.40 -10.91
CA GLU A 18 -5.02 29.79 -10.24
C GLU A 18 -5.51 28.57 -9.44
N PRO A 19 -4.86 27.39 -9.56
CA PRO A 19 -5.16 26.28 -8.68
C PRO A 19 -4.85 26.71 -7.24
N GLN A 20 -5.86 26.60 -6.37
CA GLN A 20 -5.72 26.91 -4.95
C GLN A 20 -4.72 25.92 -4.34
N GLN A 21 -3.50 26.39 -4.09
CA GLN A 21 -2.52 25.66 -3.32
C GLN A 21 -2.99 25.69 -1.86
N GLU A 22 -3.59 24.60 -1.40
CA GLU A 22 -4.03 24.44 -0.01
C GLU A 22 -2.84 24.72 0.91
N ALA A 23 -3.02 25.61 1.88
CA ALA A 23 -2.00 25.91 2.88
C ALA A 23 -1.82 24.68 3.77
N GLU A 24 -0.86 23.83 3.42
CA GLU A 24 -0.51 22.64 4.19
C GLU A 24 -0.16 23.04 5.62
N ASN A 25 -0.83 22.39 6.58
CA ASN A 25 -0.36 22.32 7.95
C ASN A 25 1.07 21.75 7.92
N ASN A 26 2.08 22.59 8.17
CA ASN A 26 3.49 22.20 8.11
C ASN A 26 3.91 21.14 9.14
N ASN A 27 2.99 20.59 9.93
CA ASN A 27 3.26 19.53 10.88
C ASN A 27 2.84 18.17 10.30
N PRO A 28 3.76 17.21 10.15
CA PRO A 28 3.43 15.90 9.61
C PRO A 28 2.39 15.16 10.49
N GLN A 29 1.54 14.38 9.82
CA GLN A 29 0.50 13.55 10.40
C GLN A 29 0.92 12.08 10.37
N HIS A 30 0.35 11.27 11.28
CA HIS A 30 0.65 9.83 11.32
C HIS A 30 0.29 9.19 9.98
N GLY A 31 1.28 8.57 9.34
CA GLY A 31 1.12 7.97 8.02
C GLY A 31 1.64 8.84 6.86
N ASP A 32 2.01 10.10 7.10
CA ASP A 32 2.62 10.94 6.07
C ASP A 32 3.93 10.33 5.57
N ILE A 33 4.23 10.52 4.29
CA ILE A 33 5.42 9.97 3.63
C ILE A 33 6.36 11.08 3.16
N ARG A 34 7.65 10.87 3.36
CA ARG A 34 8.73 11.61 2.68
C ARG A 34 9.64 10.63 1.93
N ASN A 35 10.45 11.16 1.00
CA ASN A 35 11.39 10.37 0.21
C ASN A 35 10.72 9.16 -0.47
N GLY A 36 9.52 9.37 -1.05
CA GLY A 36 8.47 8.39 -1.37
C GLY A 36 8.78 7.25 -2.36
N HIS A 37 10.00 6.71 -2.36
CA HIS A 37 10.45 5.54 -3.11
C HIS A 37 11.39 4.70 -2.23
N LYS A 38 11.39 3.37 -2.41
CA LYS A 38 12.41 2.51 -1.77
C LYS A 38 13.83 2.85 -2.26
N PRO A 39 14.87 2.61 -1.44
CA PRO A 39 14.83 2.16 -0.04
C PRO A 39 14.68 3.31 0.96
N THR A 40 14.59 4.55 0.51
CA THR A 40 14.64 5.76 1.34
C THR A 40 13.28 6.23 1.85
N MET A 41 12.19 5.55 1.47
CA MET A 41 10.85 5.92 1.89
C MET A 41 10.75 5.86 3.41
N GLU A 42 10.38 7.01 3.98
CA GLU A 42 10.12 7.16 5.39
C GLU A 42 8.68 7.58 5.59
N ILE A 43 8.11 7.11 6.70
CA ILE A 43 6.74 7.37 7.12
C ILE A 43 6.74 7.96 8.52
N TYR A 44 5.89 8.94 8.77
CA TYR A 44 5.82 9.61 10.04
C TYR A 44 4.98 8.81 11.04
N TYR A 45 5.59 8.43 12.16
CA TYR A 45 4.91 7.78 13.27
C TYR A 45 4.48 8.83 14.30
N GLY A 46 3.22 9.27 14.20
CA GLY A 46 2.64 10.29 15.09
C GLY A 46 2.86 10.08 16.59
N PRO A 47 2.67 8.87 17.16
CA PRO A 47 2.82 8.66 18.60
C PRO A 47 4.19 9.01 19.18
N SER A 48 5.27 8.77 18.42
CA SER A 48 6.63 9.10 18.87
C SER A 48 7.27 10.27 18.08
N GLN A 49 6.46 10.96 17.27
CA GLN A 49 6.82 12.18 16.53
C GLN A 49 8.10 12.05 15.69
N GLN A 50 8.29 10.90 15.05
CA GLN A 50 9.51 10.62 14.28
C GLN A 50 9.19 10.07 12.90
N TRP A 51 10.08 10.36 11.96
CA TRP A 51 10.12 9.69 10.66
C TRP A 51 10.87 8.39 10.80
N MET A 52 10.30 7.30 10.29
CA MET A 52 10.85 5.96 10.38
C MET A 52 10.86 5.30 9.01
N GLN A 53 11.73 4.31 8.82
CA GLN A 53 11.60 3.40 7.69
C GLN A 53 10.25 2.68 7.77
N VAL A 54 9.63 2.41 6.62
CA VAL A 54 8.29 1.82 6.55
C VAL A 54 8.20 0.48 7.29
N GLU A 55 9.20 -0.40 7.16
CA GLU A 55 9.19 -1.69 7.88
C GLU A 55 9.30 -1.51 9.40
N ASP A 56 10.02 -0.50 9.88
CA ASP A 56 10.10 -0.18 11.31
C ASP A 56 8.77 0.40 11.81
N PHE A 57 8.15 1.29 11.03
CA PHE A 57 6.81 1.80 11.30
C PHE A 57 5.78 0.67 11.44
N TRP A 58 5.79 -0.32 10.53
CA TRP A 58 4.90 -1.48 10.63
C TRP A 58 5.14 -2.30 11.89
N ARG A 59 6.41 -2.50 12.26
CA ARG A 59 6.78 -3.25 13.47
C ARG A 59 6.29 -2.53 14.73
N THR A 60 6.55 -1.23 14.81
CA THR A 60 6.11 -0.40 15.92
C THR A 60 4.58 -0.33 15.99
N PHE A 61 3.92 -0.11 14.85
CA PHE A 61 2.45 -0.09 14.79
C PHE A 61 1.83 -1.39 15.30
N ALA A 62 2.35 -2.55 14.86
CA ALA A 62 1.86 -3.85 15.31
C ALA A 62 2.08 -4.07 16.80
N GLN A 63 3.26 -3.70 17.31
CA GLN A 63 3.57 -3.81 18.73
C GLN A 63 2.65 -2.96 19.60
N ASP A 64 2.39 -1.72 19.19
CA ASP A 64 1.64 -0.74 19.97
C ASP A 64 0.12 -0.99 19.96
N ASN A 65 -0.43 -1.51 18.87
CA ASN A 65 -1.89 -1.66 18.71
C ASN A 65 -2.40 -3.08 18.98
N TYR A 66 -1.56 -4.10 18.75
CA TYR A 66 -1.99 -5.50 18.72
C TYR A 66 -1.05 -6.46 19.47
N GLY A 67 -0.03 -5.93 20.15
CA GLY A 67 0.93 -6.75 20.88
C GLY A 67 1.96 -7.45 19.98
N GLY A 68 2.05 -7.07 18.70
CA GLY A 68 2.99 -7.61 17.72
C GLY A 68 2.31 -8.26 16.51
N TYR A 69 3.12 -8.88 15.65
CA TYR A 69 2.60 -9.68 14.54
C TYR A 69 2.10 -11.02 15.04
N LYS A 70 0.91 -11.41 14.59
CA LYS A 70 0.40 -12.76 14.84
C LYS A 70 1.08 -13.78 13.92
N TYR A 71 1.39 -13.35 12.69
CA TYR A 71 2.00 -14.18 11.65
C TYR A 71 3.14 -13.44 10.95
N THR A 72 4.14 -14.17 10.47
CA THR A 72 5.21 -13.66 9.61
C THR A 72 5.68 -14.76 8.68
N GLY A 73 5.91 -14.44 7.41
CA GLY A 73 6.43 -15.38 6.42
C GLY A 73 5.80 -15.21 5.04
N PRO A 74 6.07 -16.12 4.09
CA PRO A 74 5.66 -15.97 2.69
C PRO A 74 4.24 -16.42 2.39
N LEU A 75 3.55 -17.08 3.33
CA LEU A 75 2.24 -17.69 3.12
C LEU A 75 1.17 -17.06 4.01
N TYR A 76 -0.05 -17.03 3.50
CA TYR A 76 -1.22 -16.69 4.29
C TYR A 76 -1.55 -17.83 5.26
N PRO A 77 -1.82 -17.54 6.54
CA PRO A 77 -2.33 -18.55 7.46
C PRO A 77 -3.76 -18.95 7.05
N PRO A 78 -4.21 -20.18 7.42
CA PRO A 78 -5.58 -20.62 7.21
C PRO A 78 -6.60 -19.65 7.82
N TYR A 79 -7.70 -19.39 7.12
CA TYR A 79 -8.68 -18.39 7.51
C TYR A 79 -9.39 -18.75 8.82
N GLU A 80 -9.52 -20.04 9.11
CA GLU A 80 -10.12 -20.54 10.35
C GLU A 80 -9.28 -20.22 11.60
N GLN A 81 -7.99 -19.89 11.42
CA GLN A 81 -7.07 -19.53 12.49
C GLN A 81 -6.96 -18.02 12.69
N ALA A 82 -7.31 -17.23 11.67
CA ALA A 82 -7.22 -15.78 11.69
C ALA A 82 -8.39 -15.16 12.46
N GLN A 83 -8.08 -14.18 13.29
CA GLN A 83 -9.06 -13.38 14.02
C GLN A 83 -9.14 -11.97 13.44
N GLU A 84 -10.30 -11.32 13.57
CA GLU A 84 -10.48 -9.94 13.12
C GLU A 84 -9.40 -9.04 13.75
N PHE A 85 -8.76 -8.24 12.92
CA PHE A 85 -7.62 -7.37 13.19
C PHE A 85 -6.26 -8.02 13.39
N ASP A 86 -6.13 -9.35 13.25
CA ASP A 86 -4.82 -10.00 13.25
C ASP A 86 -3.89 -9.38 12.21
N LEU A 87 -2.62 -9.21 12.59
CA LEU A 87 -1.59 -8.68 11.72
C LEU A 87 -0.64 -9.77 11.23
N LEU A 88 -0.31 -9.69 9.94
CA LEU A 88 0.63 -10.57 9.26
C LEU A 88 1.67 -9.70 8.56
N LEU A 89 2.95 -9.96 8.80
CA LEU A 89 4.02 -9.45 7.94
C LEU A 89 4.29 -10.48 6.83
N LEU A 90 3.70 -10.26 5.65
CA LEU A 90 3.85 -11.15 4.51
C LEU A 90 5.16 -10.84 3.77
N GLU A 91 6.01 -11.85 3.56
CA GLU A 91 7.34 -11.71 2.96
C GLU A 91 7.40 -12.46 1.63
N ILE A 92 7.20 -11.75 0.52
CA ILE A 92 7.26 -12.32 -0.84
C ILE A 92 8.55 -11.88 -1.57
N PRO A 93 8.91 -12.44 -2.75
CA PRO A 93 10.15 -12.08 -3.45
C PRO A 93 10.30 -10.59 -3.77
N TYR A 94 9.19 -9.86 -3.95
CA TYR A 94 9.17 -8.41 -4.18
C TYR A 94 9.39 -7.57 -2.90
N GLY A 95 9.36 -8.20 -1.72
CA GLY A 95 9.59 -7.59 -0.42
C GLY A 95 8.45 -7.84 0.57
N ALA A 96 8.56 -7.24 1.75
CA ALA A 96 7.55 -7.36 2.78
C ALA A 96 6.32 -6.48 2.52
N CYS A 97 5.17 -6.89 3.03
CA CYS A 97 3.97 -6.07 3.16
C CYS A 97 3.24 -6.37 4.46
N LEU A 98 2.84 -5.33 5.20
CA LEU A 98 1.97 -5.49 6.35
C LEU A 98 0.52 -5.73 5.91
N MET A 99 -0.02 -6.88 6.30
CA MET A 99 -1.39 -7.31 6.07
C MET A 99 -2.18 -7.28 7.39
N GLN A 100 -3.49 -7.07 7.29
CA GLN A 100 -4.43 -7.16 8.39
C GLN A 100 -5.65 -7.99 7.98
N PHE A 101 -6.07 -8.90 8.84
CA PHE A 101 -7.31 -9.63 8.66
C PHE A 101 -8.47 -8.71 9.02
N TYR A 102 -9.32 -8.37 8.06
CA TYR A 102 -10.39 -7.40 8.25
C TYR A 102 -11.57 -7.72 7.35
N HIS A 103 -12.75 -7.87 7.94
CA HIS A 103 -13.98 -8.37 7.31
C HIS A 103 -13.75 -9.72 6.63
N GLU A 104 -13.30 -10.71 7.42
CA GLU A 104 -13.18 -12.13 7.01
C GLU A 104 -12.16 -12.40 5.89
N ARG A 105 -11.23 -11.48 5.63
CA ARG A 105 -10.16 -11.68 4.65
C ARG A 105 -8.92 -10.86 4.94
N TRP A 106 -7.79 -11.31 4.43
CA TRP A 106 -6.54 -10.54 4.45
C TRP A 106 -6.62 -9.33 3.52
N ARG A 107 -6.26 -8.16 4.04
CA ARG A 107 -6.11 -6.90 3.30
C ARG A 107 -4.74 -6.30 3.60
N ARG A 108 -4.22 -5.45 2.72
CA ARG A 108 -3.05 -4.62 3.08
C ARG A 108 -3.47 -3.72 4.22
N ALA A 109 -2.65 -3.59 5.26
CA ALA A 109 -2.97 -2.74 6.40
C ALA A 109 -3.23 -1.29 5.93
N ASN A 110 -2.51 -0.80 4.92
CA ASN A 110 -2.76 0.52 4.35
C ASN A 110 -4.17 0.69 3.75
N ASP A 111 -4.81 -0.36 3.22
CA ASP A 111 -6.19 -0.29 2.71
C ASP A 111 -7.22 -0.10 3.85
N VAL A 112 -6.87 -0.56 5.06
CA VAL A 112 -7.68 -0.46 6.28
C VAL A 112 -7.46 0.90 6.97
N TRP A 113 -6.19 1.28 7.17
CA TRP A 113 -5.81 2.48 7.95
C TRP A 113 -5.69 3.76 7.13
N ARG A 114 -5.54 3.65 5.81
CA ARG A 114 -5.46 4.79 4.87
C ARG A 114 -4.36 5.79 5.24
N TRP A 115 -3.17 5.30 5.59
CA TRP A 115 -2.02 6.15 5.92
C TRP A 115 -1.59 7.01 4.73
N ASN A 116 -1.20 6.37 3.62
CA ASN A 116 -0.81 7.07 2.40
C ASN A 116 -0.83 6.12 1.20
N GLU A 117 -1.29 6.58 0.04
CA GLU A 117 -1.41 5.75 -1.17
C GLU A 117 -0.07 5.17 -1.65
N LYS A 118 1.06 5.85 -1.43
CA LYS A 118 2.38 5.38 -1.87
C LYS A 118 2.82 4.09 -1.17
N LEU A 119 2.26 3.76 -0.01
CA LEU A 119 2.52 2.47 0.65
C LEU A 119 1.99 1.28 -0.15
N ASN A 120 0.99 1.47 -1.01
CA ASN A 120 0.47 0.38 -1.84
C ASN A 120 1.52 -0.16 -2.82
N GLU A 121 2.50 0.68 -3.17
CA GLU A 121 3.61 0.37 -4.08
C GLU A 121 4.90 0.03 -3.31
N TYR A 122 4.86 -0.04 -1.97
CA TYR A 122 6.04 -0.30 -1.17
C TYR A 122 6.31 -1.79 -1.00
N GLY A 123 7.54 -2.21 -1.33
CA GLY A 123 7.98 -3.60 -1.12
C GLY A 123 7.10 -4.59 -1.87
N GLY A 124 6.58 -5.58 -1.15
CA GLY A 124 5.69 -6.59 -1.74
C GLY A 124 4.24 -6.12 -1.91
N CYS A 125 3.84 -4.96 -1.40
CA CYS A 125 2.42 -4.58 -1.28
C CYS A 125 1.66 -4.49 -2.60
N ALA A 126 2.34 -4.24 -3.73
CA ALA A 126 1.70 -4.24 -5.05
C ALA A 126 1.34 -5.65 -5.54
N HIS A 127 2.02 -6.67 -5.01
CA HIS A 127 2.04 -8.04 -5.55
C HIS A 127 1.49 -9.10 -4.58
N VAL A 128 1.03 -8.71 -3.39
CA VAL A 128 0.55 -9.66 -2.36
C VAL A 128 -0.65 -10.50 -2.78
N PHE A 129 -1.37 -10.10 -3.84
CA PHE A 129 -2.52 -10.84 -4.36
C PHE A 129 -2.25 -11.50 -5.72
N ASP A 130 -1.01 -11.49 -6.18
CA ASP A 130 -0.65 -12.12 -7.44
C ASP A 130 -0.67 -13.65 -7.27
N VAL A 131 -1.43 -14.32 -8.13
CA VAL A 131 -1.76 -15.75 -8.03
C VAL A 131 -0.57 -16.70 -8.23
N GLU A 132 0.56 -16.20 -8.74
CA GLU A 132 1.76 -17.00 -9.03
C GLU A 132 2.46 -17.51 -7.76
N PHE A 133 2.25 -16.90 -6.59
CA PHE A 133 2.90 -17.30 -5.34
C PHE A 133 2.02 -18.19 -4.45
N ALA A 134 0.80 -18.50 -4.87
CA ALA A 134 -0.20 -19.19 -4.06
C ALA A 134 -0.29 -20.71 -4.32
N ASN A 135 0.34 -21.25 -5.37
CA ASN A 135 0.08 -22.62 -5.85
C ASN A 135 1.32 -23.35 -6.40
N GLU A 136 2.45 -23.39 -5.68
CA GLU A 136 3.60 -24.23 -6.12
C GLU A 136 3.52 -25.71 -5.67
N ASP A 137 2.41 -26.16 -5.07
CA ASP A 137 2.27 -27.54 -4.55
C ASP A 137 1.34 -28.48 -5.35
N GLU A 138 0.77 -28.07 -6.49
CA GLU A 138 0.14 -29.04 -7.42
C GLU A 138 1.15 -29.47 -8.49
N VAL A 139 2.14 -30.26 -8.06
CA VAL A 139 2.83 -31.18 -8.97
C VAL A 139 1.84 -32.30 -9.26
N ASP A 140 1.25 -32.29 -10.45
CA ASP A 140 0.49 -33.39 -11.00
C ASP A 140 1.32 -34.67 -10.87
N GLU A 141 0.99 -35.52 -9.89
CA GLU A 141 1.40 -36.92 -9.91
C GLU A 141 0.70 -37.54 -11.12
N ASP A 142 1.39 -37.56 -12.26
CA ASP A 142 1.09 -38.43 -13.38
C ASP A 142 1.10 -39.87 -12.86
N VAL A 143 -0.06 -40.33 -12.39
CA VAL A 143 -0.32 -41.74 -12.09
C VAL A 143 -0.29 -42.46 -13.44
N ASP A 144 0.85 -43.06 -13.74
CA ASP A 144 1.01 -44.05 -14.81
C ASP A 144 0.01 -45.19 -14.57
N ASP A 145 -1.15 -45.10 -15.22
CA ASP A 145 -2.20 -46.12 -15.19
C ASP A 145 -1.67 -47.38 -15.92
N PRO A 146 -1.54 -48.54 -15.25
CA PRO A 146 -1.03 -49.74 -15.90
C PRO A 146 -2.05 -50.23 -16.93
N MET A 147 -1.66 -50.24 -18.21
CA MET A 147 -2.47 -50.82 -19.28
C MET A 147 -2.75 -52.30 -18.98
N ASP A 148 -4.01 -52.57 -18.65
CA ASP A 148 -4.61 -53.90 -18.50
C ASP A 148 -4.70 -54.56 -19.88
N ASP A 149 -3.68 -55.32 -20.23
CA ASP A 149 -3.57 -56.08 -21.47
C ASP A 149 -4.48 -57.32 -21.39
N LYS A 150 -5.71 -57.18 -21.87
CA LYS A 150 -6.68 -58.29 -21.99
C LYS A 150 -6.68 -58.89 -23.40
N GLN A 151 -6.14 -60.11 -23.43
CA GLN A 151 -6.41 -61.28 -24.30
C GLN A 151 -6.18 -61.19 -25.81
#